data_AF-A0A971TKL4-F1
#
_entry.id   AF-A0A971TKL4-F1
#
_cell.length_a   1.000
_cell.length_b   1.000
_cell.length_c   1.000
_cell.angle_alpha   90.00
_cell.angle_beta   90.00
_cell.angle_gamma   90.00
#
_symmetry.space_group_name_H-M   'P 1'
#
loop_
_entity.id
_entity.type
_entity.pdbx_description
1 polymer ?
#
loop_
_entity_poly.entity_id
_entity_poly.type
_entity_poly.pdbx_seq_one_letter_code
_entity_poly.pdbx_strand_id
1 'polypeptide(L)' 'MGSQYDAFAEDYDRWLFSDERLTGEPQLKELGSRLKRLGSRPQVLDCACGTGVLVWALARHGYAVCGSDESRGM' A
#
# COMPACT_ATOMS: atom_id res chain seq x y z
N MET A 1 -19.28 -17.69 0.92
CA MET A 1 -18.37 -18.78 0.49
C MET A 1 -17.11 -18.08 0.05
N GLY A 2 -16.14 -17.95 0.96
CA GLY A 2 -14.91 -17.21 0.69
C GLY A 2 -14.12 -17.92 -0.41
N SER A 3 -13.64 -17.16 -1.38
CA SER A 3 -12.92 -17.74 -2.51
C SER A 3 -11.53 -18.20 -2.04
N GLN A 4 -10.86 -19.07 -2.81
CA GLN A 4 -9.48 -19.47 -2.50
C GLN A 4 -8.54 -18.27 -2.31
N TYR A 5 -8.86 -17.11 -2.90
CA TYR A 5 -8.15 -15.86 -2.71
C TYR A 5 -8.17 -15.38 -1.24
N ASP A 6 -9.30 -15.50 -0.55
CA ASP A 6 -9.42 -15.03 0.84
C ASP A 6 -8.52 -15.84 1.78
N ALA A 7 -8.34 -17.14 1.52
CA ALA A 7 -7.51 -18.02 2.33
C ALA A 7 -6.01 -17.85 2.07
N PHE A 8 -5.63 -17.45 0.85
CA PHE A 8 -4.22 -17.17 0.50
C PHE A 8 -3.83 -15.71 0.77
N ALA A 9 -4.78 -14.79 0.88
CA ALA A 9 -4.55 -13.38 1.15
C ALA A 9 -3.77 -13.13 2.45
N GLU A 10 -4.13 -13.82 3.53
CA GLU A 10 -3.52 -13.64 4.87
C GLU A 10 -2.01 -13.92 4.89
N ASP A 11 -1.54 -14.81 4.00
CA ASP A 11 -0.14 -15.18 3.89
C ASP A 11 0.54 -14.61 2.63
N TYR A 12 -0.21 -14.00 1.71
CA TYR A 12 0.30 -13.55 0.42
C TYR A 12 1.53 -12.64 0.57
N ASP A 13 1.41 -11.64 1.43
CA ASP A 13 2.47 -10.65 1.62
C ASP A 13 3.68 -11.21 2.38
N ARG A 14 3.45 -12.21 3.23
CA ARG A 14 4.47 -12.81 4.09
C ARG A 14 5.41 -13.75 3.33
N TRP A 15 4.91 -14.36 2.25
CA TRP A 15 5.68 -15.31 1.43
C TRP A 15 6.25 -14.67 0.16
N LEU A 16 5.61 -13.66 -0.41
CA LEU A 16 6.03 -13.04 -1.68
C LEU A 16 6.90 -11.80 -1.52
N PHE A 17 6.83 -11.10 -0.39
CA PHE A 17 7.57 -9.87 -0.18
C PHE A 17 8.67 -10.04 0.86
N SER A 18 9.85 -9.49 0.54
CA SER A 18 10.91 -9.32 1.53
C SER A 18 10.46 -8.36 2.63
N ASP A 19 11.03 -8.48 3.83
CA ASP A 19 10.79 -7.53 4.94
C ASP A 19 10.99 -6.07 4.50
N GLU A 20 11.94 -5.81 3.60
CA GLU A 20 12.17 -4.48 3.03
C GLU A 20 10.97 -3.98 2.22
N ARG A 21 10.30 -4.84 1.44
CA ARG A 21 9.10 -4.47 0.69
C ARG A 21 7.90 -4.24 1.59
N LEU A 22 7.83 -4.89 2.75
CA LEU A 22 6.79 -4.66 3.76
C LEU A 22 6.90 -3.29 4.45
N THR A 23 8.01 -2.55 4.23
CA THR A 23 8.12 -1.15 4.71
C THR A 23 7.39 -0.15 3.81
N GLY A 24 7.13 -0.49 2.55
CA GLY A 24 6.59 0.42 1.54
C GLY A 24 7.56 1.53 1.08
N GLU A 25 8.76 1.63 1.66
CA GLU A 25 9.78 2.62 1.32
C GLU A 25 10.30 2.49 -0.12
N PRO A 26 10.52 1.28 -0.69
CA PRO A 26 10.93 1.16 -2.09
C PRO A 26 9.92 1.78 -3.06
N GLN A 27 8.63 1.51 -2.85
CA GLN A 27 7.52 2.04 -3.66
C GLN A 27 7.41 3.57 -3.48
N LEU A 28 7.54 4.06 -2.25
CA LEU A 28 7.54 5.49 -1.97
C LEU A 28 8.71 6.21 -2.66
N LYS A 29 9.90 5.60 -2.68
CA LYS A 29 11.08 6.14 -3.36
C LYS A 29 10.85 6.26 -4.87
N GLU A 30 10.21 5.26 -5.47
CA GLU A 30 9.86 5.28 -6.89
C GLU A 30 8.85 6.38 -7.22
N LEU A 31 7.84 6.56 -6.37
CA LEU A 31 6.79 7.57 -6.54
C LEU A 31 7.21 8.99 -6.11
N GLY A 32 8.25 9.12 -5.28
CA GLY A 32 8.58 10.37 -4.58
C GLY A 32 8.81 11.57 -5.50
N SER A 33 9.44 11.38 -6.66
CA SER A 33 9.63 12.47 -7.63
C SER A 33 8.30 12.95 -8.23
N ARG A 34 7.32 12.05 -8.38
CA ARG A 34 5.98 12.35 -8.90
C ARG A 34 5.16 13.05 -7.82
N LEU A 35 5.18 12.53 -6.60
CA LEU A 35 4.48 13.10 -5.45
C LEU A 35 4.93 14.54 -5.16
N LYS A 36 6.24 14.82 -5.21
CA LYS A 36 6.79 16.18 -5.03
C LYS A 36 6.29 17.19 -6.08
N ARG A 37 5.96 16.74 -7.30
CA ARG A 37 5.44 17.63 -8.36
C ARG A 37 3.98 18.02 -8.16
N LEU A 38 3.24 17.32 -7.31
CA LEU A 38 1.82 17.61 -7.03
C LEU A 38 1.63 18.78 -6.06
N GLY A 39 2.72 19.38 -5.57
CA GLY A 39 2.67 20.51 -4.64
C GLY A 39 2.56 20.10 -3.18
N SER A 40 2.13 21.04 -2.33
CA SER A 40 2.05 20.82 -0.89
C SER A 40 0.89 19.89 -0.52
N ARG A 41 1.22 18.70 0.01
CA ARG A 41 0.29 17.72 0.60
C ARG A 41 -0.83 17.23 -0.34
N PRO A 42 -0.50 16.51 -1.42
CA PRO A 42 -1.52 15.88 -2.25
C PRO A 42 -2.33 14.87 -1.42
N GLN A 43 -3.63 14.82 -1.69
CA GLN A 43 -4.47 13.71 -1.23
C GLN A 43 -4.25 12.51 -2.16
N VAL A 44 -3.97 11.34 -1.58
CA VAL A 44 -3.64 10.13 -2.32
C VAL A 44 -4.71 9.08 -2.08
N LEU A 45 -5.20 8.46 -3.15
CA LEU A 45 -5.97 7.23 -3.10
C LEU A 45 -5.11 6.11 -3.65
N ASP A 46 -4.80 5.12 -2.81
CA ASP A 46 -4.12 3.90 -3.18
C ASP A 46 -5.16 2.81 -3.50
N CYS A 47 -5.36 2.55 -4.78
CA CYS A 47 -6.36 1.59 -5.25
C CYS A 47 -5.78 0.17 -5.29
N ALA A 48 -6.57 -0.81 -4.84
CA ALA A 48 -6.13 -2.19 -4.63
C ALA A 48 -4.92 -2.24 -3.67
N CYS A 49 -5.09 -1.63 -2.50
CA CYS A 49 -3.99 -1.38 -1.56
C CYS A 49 -3.45 -2.66 -0.90
N GLY A 50 -4.08 -3.82 -1.08
CA GLY A 50 -3.76 -5.04 -0.34
C GLY A 50 -3.77 -4.75 1.16
N THR A 51 -2.80 -5.29 1.89
CA THR A 51 -2.67 -5.06 3.34
C THR A 51 -2.27 -3.63 3.72
N GLY A 52 -2.24 -2.69 2.77
CA GLY A 52 -2.04 -1.26 3.02
C GLY A 52 -0.59 -0.85 3.27
N VAL A 53 0.40 -1.64 2.83
CA VAL A 53 1.83 -1.33 3.04
C VAL A 53 2.21 0.06 2.53
N LEU A 54 1.80 0.42 1.30
CA LEU A 54 2.09 1.73 0.72
C LEU A 54 1.25 2.85 1.37
N VAL A 55 -0.01 2.57 1.71
CA VAL A 55 -0.86 3.49 2.50
C VAL A 55 -0.15 3.87 3.80
N TRP A 56 0.39 2.89 4.52
CA TRP A 56 1.08 3.13 5.78
C TRP A 56 2.38 3.93 5.58
N ALA A 57 3.18 3.59 4.58
CA ALA A 57 4.39 4.35 4.24
C ALA A 57 4.07 5.81 3.89
N LEU A 58 3.08 6.06 3.03
CA LEU A 58 2.63 7.41 2.68
C LEU A 58 2.16 8.20 3.91
N ALA A 59 1.34 7.59 4.77
CA ALA A 59 0.86 8.23 5.98
C ALA A 59 2.01 8.63 6.93
N ARG A 60 3.03 7.76 7.09
CA ARG A 60 4.23 8.06 7.91
C ARG A 60 5.06 9.23 7.39
N HIS A 61 5.07 9.45 6.07
CA HIS A 61 5.74 10.60 5.45
C HIS A 61 4.84 11.84 5.37
N GLY A 62 3.69 11.83 6.04
CA GLY A 62 2.82 12.99 6.21
C GLY A 62 1.89 13.29 5.04
N TYR A 63 1.71 12.32 4.12
CA TYR A 63 0.71 12.42 3.06
C TYR A 63 -0.69 12.15 3.62
N ALA A 64 -1.69 12.88 3.10
CA ALA A 64 -3.09 12.54 3.33
C ALA A 64 -3.46 11.41 2.38
N VAL A 65 -3.65 10.20 2.90
CA VAL A 65 -3.83 9.00 2.08
C VAL A 65 -5.02 8.16 2.55
N CYS A 66 -5.72 7.55 1.61
CA CYS A 66 -6.71 6.50 1.84
C CYS A 66 -6.38 5.30 0.95
N GLY A 67 -6.63 4.10 1.44
CA GLY A 67 -6.56 2.86 0.66
C GLY A 67 -7.96 2.34 0.34
N SER A 68 -8.10 1.70 -0.82
CA SER A 68 -9.27 0.87 -1.10
C SER A 68 -8.84 -0.50 -1.60
N ASP A 69 -9.47 -1.53 -1.08
CA ASP A 69 -9.38 -2.89 -1.60
C ASP A 69 -10.76 -3.53 -1.61
N GLU A 70 -10.99 -4.45 -2.54
CA GLU A 70 -12.26 -5.18 -2.63
C GLU A 70 -12.24 -6.40 -1.70
N SER A 71 -11.05 -6.97 -1.47
CA SER A 71 -10.86 -8.10 -0.57
C SER A 71 -11.02 -7.65 0.88
N ARG A 72 -11.97 -8.26 1.60
CA ARG A 72 -12.14 -8.02 3.05
C ARG A 72 -11.00 -8.58 3.90
N GLY A 73 -10.20 -9.50 3.35
CA GLY A 73 -9.06 -10.10 4.03
C GLY A 73 -7.76 -9.31 3.88
N MET A 74 -7.83 -8.17 3.17
CA MET A 74 -6.73 -7.23 2.96
C MET A 74 -6.91 -5.99 3.85
#